data_AF-J2P181-F1
#
_entry.id   AF-J2P181-F1
#
_cell.length_a   1.000
_cell.length_b   1.000
_cell.length_c   1.000
_cell.angle_alpha   90.00
_cell.angle_beta   90.00
_cell.angle_gamma   90.00
#
_symmetry.space_group_name_H-M   'P 1'
#
loop_
_entity.id
_entity.type
_entity.pdbx_description
1 polymer ?
#
loop_
_entity_poly.entity_id
_entity_poly.type
_entity_poly.pdbx_seq_one_letter_code
_entity_poly.pdbx_strand_id
1 'polypeptide(L)' 'MFSPANQPHFNLTIDGADSDFQVLSFTGREALNTPFEFELELVSEKASINLEGLLHKLAFLQL' A
#
# COMPACT_ATOMS: atom_id res chain seq x y z
N MET A 1 -15.91 12.75 11.25
CA MET A 1 -15.00 13.82 10.80
C MET A 1 -14.52 13.40 9.41
N PHE A 2 -14.76 14.19 8.37
CA PHE A 2 -14.37 13.83 7.01
C PHE A 2 -12.88 14.12 6.80
N SER A 3 -12.15 13.16 6.24
CA SER A 3 -10.81 13.40 5.71
C SER A 3 -10.93 14.41 4.56
N PRO A 4 -10.12 15.48 4.51
CA PRO A 4 -10.10 16.38 3.37
C PRO A 4 -9.86 15.60 2.07
N ALA A 5 -10.48 16.05 0.98
CA ALA A 5 -10.51 15.33 -0.31
C ALA A 5 -9.12 15.01 -0.91
N ASN A 6 -8.06 15.65 -0.40
CA ASN A 6 -6.69 15.49 -0.84
C ASN A 6 -5.83 14.60 0.09
N GLN A 7 -6.46 13.92 1.06
CA GLN A 7 -5.77 12.92 1.87
C GLN A 7 -5.89 11.54 1.20
N PRO A 8 -4.82 10.72 1.23
CA PRO A 8 -4.93 9.34 0.81
C PRO A 8 -5.96 8.68 1.72
N HIS A 9 -7.04 8.19 1.11
CA HIS A 9 -8.12 7.51 1.82
C HIS A 9 -7.72 6.09 2.20
N PHE A 10 -6.58 5.61 1.71
CA PHE A 10 -6.04 4.29 1.98
C PHE A 10 -4.60 4.42 2.43
N ASN A 11 -4.25 3.66 3.47
CA ASN A 11 -2.92 3.58 4.02
C ASN A 11 -2.36 2.17 3.84
N LEU A 12 -1.12 2.09 3.37
CA LEU A 12 -0.37 0.86 3.29
C LEU A 12 0.71 0.85 4.38
N THR A 13 0.60 -0.10 5.30
CA THR A 13 1.64 -0.35 6.32
C THR A 13 2.38 -1.62 5.95
N ILE A 14 3.71 -1.54 5.81
CA ILE A 14 4.58 -2.69 5.51
C ILE A 14 5.58 -2.83 6.66
N ASP A 15 5.68 -4.04 7.22
CA ASP A 15 6.58 -4.30 8.35
C ASP A 15 8.05 -4.09 7.96
N GLY A 16 8.72 -3.18 8.68
CA GLY A 16 10.11 -2.79 8.41
C GLY A 16 10.32 -1.85 7.22
N ALA A 17 9.26 -1.28 6.65
CA ALA A 17 9.35 -0.24 5.63
C ALA A 17 9.07 1.16 6.21
N ASP A 18 9.62 2.18 5.55
CA ASP A 18 9.27 3.58 5.83
C ASP A 18 7.82 3.88 5.40
N SER A 19 7.12 4.66 6.22
CA SER A 19 5.71 5.02 6.02
C SER A 19 5.48 6.15 4.98
N ASP A 20 6.45 6.43 4.12
CA ASP A 20 6.38 7.52 3.13
C ASP A 20 5.66 7.13 1.83
N PHE A 21 4.99 5.98 1.81
CA PHE A 21 4.17 5.55 0.68
C PHE A 21 2.73 6.07 0.83
N GLN A 22 2.25 6.73 -0.20
CA GLN A 22 0.83 7.06 -0.34
C GLN A 22 0.23 6.16 -1.42
N VAL A 23 -0.94 5.60 -1.13
CA VAL A 23 -1.67 4.76 -2.09
C VAL A 23 -2.38 5.66 -3.09
N LEU A 24 -1.98 5.60 -4.36
CA LEU A 24 -2.60 6.34 -5.45
C LEU A 24 -3.84 5.58 -5.97
N SER A 25 -3.68 4.28 -6.21
CA SER A 25 -4.74 3.41 -6.69
C SER A 25 -4.43 1.95 -6.29
N PHE A 26 -5.44 1.09 -6.30
CA PHE A 26 -5.25 -0.34 -6.13
C PHE A 26 -6.33 -1.13 -6.87
N THR A 27 -5.99 -2.36 -7.27
CA THR A 27 -6.92 -3.33 -7.86
C THR A 27 -6.76 -4.65 -7.12
N GLY A 28 -7.86 -5.20 -6.60
CA GLY A 28 -7.88 -6.49 -5.93
C GLY A 28 -8.53 -7.58 -6.77
N ARG A 29 -8.02 -8.80 -6.67
CA ARG A 29 -8.63 -10.02 -7.21
C ARG A 29 -8.81 -11.02 -6.08
N GLU A 30 -10.06 -11.36 -5.83
CA GLU A 30 -10.45 -12.29 -4.78
C GLU A 30 -11.47 -13.29 -5.34
N ALA A 31 -11.28 -14.56 -4.99
CA ALA A 31 -12.24 -15.62 -5.30
C ALA A 31 -12.25 -16.66 -4.17
N LEU A 32 -13.36 -17.40 -4.08
CA LEU A 32 -13.50 -18.44 -3.05
C LEU A 32 -12.48 -19.56 -3.26
N ASN A 33 -11.84 -19.97 -2.17
CA ASN A 33 -10.85 -21.05 -2.14
C ASN A 33 -9.60 -20.80 -3.00
N THR A 34 -9.29 -19.55 -3.32
CA THR A 34 -8.04 -19.17 -3.98
C THR A 34 -7.31 -18.10 -3.18
N PRO A 35 -5.98 -18.00 -3.30
CA PRO A 35 -5.25 -16.84 -2.80
C PRO A 35 -5.80 -15.55 -3.40
N PHE A 36 -5.80 -14.49 -2.61
CA PHE A 36 -6.09 -13.14 -3.09
C PHE A 36 -4.83 -12.49 -3.64
N GLU A 37 -5.02 -11.50 -4.50
CA GLU A 37 -3.96 -10.66 -5.05
C GLU A 37 -4.41 -9.20 -5.03
N PHE A 38 -3.52 -8.31 -4.60
CA PHE A 38 -3.74 -6.86 -4.73
C PHE A 38 -2.56 -6.24 -5.45
N GLU A 39 -2.87 -5.53 -6.53
CA GLU A 39 -1.94 -4.65 -7.24
C GLU A 39 -2.14 -3.22 -6.72
N LEU A 40 -1.05 -2.58 -6.27
CA LEU A 40 -1.09 -1.24 -5.70
C LEU A 40 -0.17 -0.31 -6.49
N GLU A 41 -0.66 0.88 -6.80
CA GLU A 41 0.14 2.00 -7.26
C GLU A 41 0.46 2.90 -6.08
N LEU A 42 1.75 3.05 -5.80
CA LEU A 42 2.25 3.83 -4.68
C LEU A 42 3.05 5.03 -5.19
N VAL A 43 2.91 6.16 -4.50
CA VAL A 43 3.73 7.35 -4.71
C VAL A 43 4.51 7.66 -3.44
N SER A 44 5.73 8.16 -3.59
CA SER A 44 6.58 8.57 -2.47
C SER A 44 7.38 9.81 -2.85
N GLU A 45 7.65 10.66 -1.86
CA GLU A 45 8.53 11.83 -2.02
C GLU A 45 10.02 11.44 -1.98
N LYS A 46 10.35 10.23 -1.49
CA LYS A 46 11.73 9.73 -1.42
C LYS A 46 12.21 9.29 -2.81
N ALA A 47 13.32 9.85 -3.27
CA ALA A 47 13.94 9.47 -4.54
C ALA A 47 14.64 8.10 -4.51
N SER A 48 15.10 7.66 -3.33
CA SER A 48 15.78 6.38 -3.15
C SER A 48 14.94 5.43 -2.29
N ILE A 49 14.35 4.42 -2.92
CA ILE A 49 13.50 3.43 -2.27
C ILE A 49 14.22 2.08 -2.28
N ASN A 50 14.38 1.46 -1.11
CA ASN A 50 14.95 0.11 -1.01
C ASN A 50 13.88 -0.95 -1.28
N LEU A 51 13.67 -1.28 -2.56
CA LEU A 51 12.66 -2.25 -2.99
C LEU A 51 12.89 -3.66 -2.44
N GLU A 52 14.16 -4.10 -2.35
CA GLU A 52 14.50 -5.44 -1.87
C GLU A 52 14.09 -5.64 -0.40
N GLY A 53 14.20 -4.58 0.41
CA GLY A 53 13.79 -4.59 1.82
C GLY A 53 12.28 -4.74 2.03
N LEU A 54 11.48 -4.46 1.00
CA LEU A 54 10.01 -4.56 1.04
C LEU A 54 9.51 -5.97 0.71
N LEU A 55 10.33 -6.79 0.04
CA LEU A 55 9.94 -8.13 -0.37
C LEU A 55 9.78 -9.06 0.84
N HIS A 56 8.79 -9.95 0.75
CA HIS A 56 8.50 -10.96 1.77
C HIS A 56 8.17 -10.37 3.16
N LYS A 57 7.68 -9.13 3.19
CA LYS A 57 7.17 -8.48 4.41
C LYS A 57 5.66 -8.60 4.50
N LEU A 58 5.17 -8.61 5.73
CA LEU A 58 3.73 -8.46 5.97
C LEU A 58 3.32 -7.04 5.63
N ALA A 59 2.23 -6.92 4.87
CA ALA A 59 1.67 -5.65 4.47
C ALA A 59 0.18 -5.62 4.77
N PHE A 60 -0.31 -4.46 5.20
CA PHE A 60 -1.70 -4.22 5.57
C PHE A 60 -2.20 -2.99 4.83
N LEU A 61 -3.25 -3.18 4.02
CA LEU A 61 -3.99 -2.10 3.36
C LEU A 61 -5.24 -1.80 4.19
N GLN A 62 -5.40 -0.55 4.62
CA GLN A 62 -6.53 -0.09 5.44
C GLN A 62 -7.09 1.24 4.95
N LEU A 63 -8.35 1.53 5.30
CA LEU A 63 -9.04 2.80 5.05
C LEU A 63 -8.76 3.80 6.20
#